data_AF-W4LVA5-F1
#
_entry.id   AF-W4LVA5-F1
#
_cell.length_a   1.000
_cell.length_b   1.000
_cell.length_c   1.000
_cell.angle_alpha   90.00
_cell.angle_beta   90.00
_cell.angle_gamma   90.00
#
_symmetry.space_group_name_H-M   'P 1'
#
loop_
_entity.id
_entity.type
_entity.pdbx_description
1 polymer ?
#
loop_
_entity_poly.entity_id
_entity_poly.type
_entity_poly.pdbx_seq_one_letter_code
_entity_poly.pdbx_strand_id
1 'polypeptide(L)'
;MSEQQANVNVNEIDVAIRFEVVYDTPNGNVCMKVTGYTHDAASQGVRCQIGFRPAGGDSTRDVPLGLDDVMHTEAQAAVLDGDALYLWVIDVEGRDLAVSKIDETKWPRDANPTTVQTKSYWLNVSPERFAGP
;
A
#
# COMPACT_ATOMS: atom_id res chain seq x y z
N MET A 1 40.32 3.24 -26.48
CA MET A 1 38.86 3.48 -26.53
C MET A 1 38.20 2.13 -26.32
N SER A 2 37.91 1.76 -25.08
CA SER A 2 37.19 0.52 -24.77
C SER A 2 35.86 0.92 -24.16
N GLU A 3 34.80 0.77 -24.95
CA GLU A 3 33.43 0.87 -24.47
C GLU A 3 33.20 -0.35 -23.57
N GLN A 4 33.34 -0.15 -22.26
CA GLN A 4 32.75 -1.07 -21.29
C GLN A 4 31.24 -0.93 -21.42
N GLN A 5 30.63 -1.89 -22.10
CA GLN A 5 29.20 -2.16 -22.03
C GLN A 5 28.83 -2.17 -20.54
N ALA A 6 28.03 -1.18 -20.15
CA ALA A 6 27.34 -1.20 -18.88
C ALA A 6 26.51 -2.49 -18.87
N ASN A 7 26.94 -3.43 -18.03
CA ASN A 7 26.23 -4.65 -17.72
C ASN A 7 24.94 -4.22 -17.03
N VAL A 8 23.88 -3.95 -17.81
CA VAL A 8 22.56 -3.67 -17.26
C VAL A 8 22.12 -4.96 -16.58
N ASN A 9 22.14 -4.95 -15.26
CA ASN A 9 21.71 -6.07 -14.44
C ASN A 9 20.18 -6.14 -14.53
N VAL A 10 19.66 -6.89 -15.52
CA VAL A 10 18.21 -7.08 -15.78
C VAL A 10 17.60 -8.06 -14.75
N ASN A 11 17.89 -7.90 -13.45
CA ASN A 11 17.35 -8.74 -12.38
C ASN A 11 17.12 -7.96 -11.07
N GLU A 12 16.80 -6.68 -11.15
CA GLU A 12 16.20 -5.96 -10.03
C GLU A 12 14.68 -6.05 -10.18
N ILE A 13 14.09 -6.97 -9.43
CA ILE A 13 12.66 -7.26 -9.48
C ILE A 13 11.91 -6.17 -8.69
N ASP A 14 11.33 -5.21 -9.40
CA ASP A 14 10.53 -4.14 -8.80
C ASP A 14 9.08 -4.61 -8.56
N VAL A 15 8.82 -5.22 -7.40
CA VAL A 15 7.44 -5.42 -6.94
C VAL A 15 6.89 -4.09 -6.44
N ALA A 16 5.78 -3.63 -7.03
CA ALA A 16 5.09 -2.43 -6.58
C ALA A 16 3.58 -2.63 -6.55
N ILE A 17 2.94 -2.15 -5.49
CA ILE A 17 1.49 -2.14 -5.34
C ILE A 17 0.99 -0.69 -5.49
N ARG A 18 0.09 -0.47 -6.44
CA ARG A 18 -0.61 0.81 -6.61
C ARG A 18 -1.89 0.79 -5.79
N PHE A 19 -2.11 1.83 -5.02
CA PHE A 19 -3.36 2.03 -4.30
C PHE A 19 -3.78 3.49 -4.36
N GLU A 20 -5.08 3.72 -4.24
CA GLU A 20 -5.69 5.04 -4.21
C GLU A 20 -6.28 5.30 -2.83
N VAL A 21 -6.19 6.55 -2.41
CA VAL A 21 -6.83 7.05 -1.20
C VAL A 21 -7.77 8.17 -1.59
N VAL A 22 -9.04 8.00 -1.28
CA VAL A 22 -10.07 9.03 -1.38
C VAL A 22 -10.15 9.71 -0.01
N TYR A 23 -9.81 10.99 0.03
CA TYR A 23 -9.96 11.86 1.20
C TYR A 23 -11.30 12.58 1.09
N ASP A 24 -12.26 12.17 1.91
CA ASP A 24 -13.57 12.82 2.05
C ASP A 24 -13.48 13.85 3.17
N THR A 25 -13.05 15.06 2.80
CA THR A 25 -12.74 16.09 3.79
C THR A 25 -13.93 16.67 4.54
N PRO A 26 -15.14 16.78 3.96
CA PRO A 26 -16.35 17.11 4.73
C PRO A 26 -16.60 16.18 5.91
N ASN A 27 -16.33 14.89 5.75
CA ASN A 27 -16.68 13.86 6.73
C ASN A 27 -15.48 13.39 7.56
N GLY A 28 -14.28 13.91 7.33
CA GLY A 28 -13.07 13.50 8.05
C GLY A 28 -12.63 12.05 7.78
N ASN A 29 -13.13 11.45 6.70
CA ASN A 29 -12.94 10.05 6.37
C ASN A 29 -11.93 9.87 5.24
N VAL A 30 -11.26 8.72 5.26
CA VAL A 30 -10.53 8.21 4.10
C VAL A 30 -11.05 6.86 3.68
N CYS A 31 -11.04 6.62 2.39
CA CYS A 31 -11.22 5.31 1.79
C CYS A 31 -9.92 4.93 1.07
N MET A 32 -9.49 3.68 1.22
CA MET A 32 -8.32 3.13 0.55
C MET A 32 -8.71 1.92 -0.30
N LYS A 33 -8.15 1.86 -1.50
CA LYS A 33 -8.36 0.77 -2.45
C LYS A 33 -7.08 0.43 -3.20
N VAL A 34 -6.75 -0.86 -3.32
CA VAL A 34 -5.69 -1.31 -4.23
C VAL A 34 -6.21 -1.26 -5.66
N THR A 35 -5.43 -0.69 -6.58
CA THR A 35 -5.88 -0.43 -7.96
C THR A 35 -4.96 -1.05 -9.02
N GLY A 36 -3.87 -1.68 -8.61
CA GLY A 36 -2.98 -2.40 -9.51
C GLY A 36 -1.68 -2.82 -8.85
N TYR A 37 -0.89 -3.58 -9.58
CA TYR A 37 0.41 -4.08 -9.15
C TYR A 37 1.29 -4.40 -10.36
N THR A 38 2.59 -4.53 -10.15
CA THR A 38 3.51 -4.96 -11.22
C THR A 38 3.29 -6.42 -11.59
N HIS A 39 3.42 -6.75 -12.88
CA HIS A 39 3.01 -8.04 -13.46
C HIS A 39 3.49 -9.28 -12.68
N ASP A 40 4.73 -9.25 -12.19
CA ASP A 40 5.34 -10.42 -11.53
C ASP A 40 5.07 -10.49 -10.02
N ALA A 41 4.32 -9.55 -9.43
CA ALA A 41 4.06 -9.56 -8.00
C ALA A 41 3.27 -10.82 -7.57
N ALA A 42 2.23 -11.19 -8.31
CA ALA A 42 1.39 -12.34 -7.98
C ALA A 42 2.14 -13.68 -8.11
N SER A 43 2.94 -13.84 -9.17
CA SER A 43 3.73 -15.05 -9.40
C SER A 43 4.84 -15.25 -8.37
N GLN A 44 5.30 -14.16 -7.74
CA GLN A 44 6.23 -14.18 -6.60
C GLN A 44 5.55 -14.45 -5.26
N GLY A 45 4.24 -14.73 -5.28
CA GLY A 45 3.49 -15.08 -4.08
C GLY A 45 3.23 -13.89 -3.15
N VAL A 46 3.33 -12.67 -3.67
CA VAL A 46 2.98 -11.45 -2.93
C VAL A 46 1.48 -11.43 -2.67
N ARG A 47 1.12 -11.02 -1.46
CA ARG A 47 -0.26 -10.84 -0.99
C ARG A 47 -0.40 -9.48 -0.33
N CYS A 48 -1.65 -9.07 -0.14
CA CYS A 48 -1.96 -7.86 0.61
C CYS A 48 -2.86 -8.17 1.80
N GLN A 49 -2.64 -7.42 2.88
CA GLN A 49 -3.59 -7.28 3.97
C GLN A 49 -3.94 -5.81 4.10
N ILE A 50 -5.24 -5.53 4.17
CA ILE A 50 -5.70 -4.24 4.64
C ILE A 50 -5.99 -4.41 6.13
N GLY A 51 -5.75 -3.37 6.91
CA GLY A 51 -6.27 -3.36 8.26
C GLY A 51 -6.33 -1.98 8.84
N PHE A 52 -6.74 -1.96 10.08
CA PHE A 52 -7.33 -0.81 10.71
C PHE A 52 -6.78 -0.67 12.11
N ARG A 53 -6.61 0.56 12.55
CA ARG A 53 -6.28 0.87 13.94
C ARG A 53 -7.23 1.96 14.43
N PRO A 54 -8.06 1.68 15.44
CA PRO A 54 -8.86 2.71 16.07
C PRO A 54 -7.98 3.68 16.88
N ALA A 55 -8.46 4.89 17.10
CA ALA A 55 -7.79 5.87 17.95
C ALA A 55 -7.43 5.31 19.34
N GLY A 56 -6.15 5.38 19.71
CA GLY A 56 -5.65 4.89 20.99
C GLY A 56 -5.62 3.36 21.18
N GLY A 57 -5.97 2.59 20.14
CA GLY A 57 -5.95 1.13 20.16
C GLY A 57 -4.83 0.51 19.33
N ASP A 58 -4.81 -0.82 19.31
CA ASP A 58 -3.89 -1.63 18.52
C ASP A 58 -4.41 -1.86 17.10
N SER A 59 -3.49 -2.06 16.16
CA SER A 59 -3.84 -2.38 14.78
C SER A 59 -4.34 -3.81 14.65
N THR A 60 -5.44 -4.01 13.94
CA THR A 60 -5.89 -5.32 13.45
C THR A 60 -5.45 -5.54 12.01
N ARG A 61 -5.31 -6.81 11.63
CA ARG A 61 -5.00 -7.23 10.26
C ARG A 61 -6.07 -8.20 9.79
N ASP A 62 -6.61 -7.98 8.60
CA ASP A 62 -7.54 -8.92 7.98
C ASP A 62 -6.80 -10.15 7.44
N VAL A 63 -7.55 -11.14 6.95
CA VAL A 63 -6.97 -12.31 6.29
C VAL A 63 -6.19 -11.86 5.04
N PRO A 64 -4.97 -12.39 4.78
CA PRO A 64 -4.25 -12.10 3.55
C PRO A 64 -5.05 -12.44 2.30
N LEU A 65 -5.12 -11.49 1.37
CA LEU A 65 -5.80 -11.63 0.09
C LEU A 65 -4.80 -11.76 -1.05
N GLY A 66 -5.18 -12.53 -2.07
CA GLY A 66 -4.49 -12.49 -3.36
C GLY A 66 -4.55 -11.09 -3.99
N LEU A 67 -3.63 -10.79 -4.89
CA LEU A 67 -3.55 -9.45 -5.49
C LEU A 67 -4.78 -9.11 -6.36
N ASP A 68 -5.39 -10.10 -7.01
CA ASP A 68 -6.66 -9.90 -7.71
C ASP A 68 -7.81 -9.61 -6.73
N ASP A 69 -7.90 -10.38 -5.65
CA ASP A 69 -8.97 -10.24 -4.65
C ASP A 69 -8.90 -8.88 -3.93
N VAL A 70 -7.68 -8.41 -3.58
CA VAL A 70 -7.52 -7.13 -2.89
C VAL A 70 -7.88 -5.93 -3.78
N MET A 71 -7.84 -6.05 -5.11
CA MET A 71 -8.31 -4.98 -6.01
C MET A 71 -9.84 -4.77 -5.93
N HIS A 72 -10.55 -5.75 -5.38
CA HIS A 72 -11.99 -5.71 -5.14
C HIS A 72 -12.36 -5.34 -3.71
N THR A 73 -11.38 -5.05 -2.85
CA THR A 73 -11.63 -4.61 -1.48
C THR A 73 -11.42 -3.11 -1.32
N GLU A 74 -12.20 -2.55 -0.41
CA GLU A 74 -12.17 -1.14 -0.04
C GLU A 74 -12.26 -1.07 1.48
N ALA A 75 -11.46 -0.20 2.09
CA ALA A 75 -11.48 0.03 3.53
C ALA A 75 -11.58 1.51 3.85
N GLN A 76 -12.28 1.82 4.94
CA GLN A 76 -12.54 3.19 5.36
C GLN A 76 -12.11 3.42 6.82
N ALA A 77 -11.65 4.63 7.13
CA ALA A 77 -11.35 5.05 8.50
C ALA A 77 -11.65 6.54 8.72
N ALA A 78 -12.06 6.90 9.94
CA ALA A 78 -12.24 8.27 10.40
C ALA A 78 -10.89 8.86 10.88
N VAL A 79 -9.99 9.17 9.94
CA VAL A 79 -8.61 9.53 10.28
C VAL A 79 -8.46 10.82 11.08
N LEU A 80 -9.40 11.77 10.94
CA LEU A 80 -9.41 12.98 11.77
C LEU A 80 -9.83 12.72 13.22
N ASP A 81 -10.43 11.56 13.51
CA ASP A 81 -10.74 11.11 14.86
C ASP A 81 -9.59 10.28 15.47
N GLY A 82 -8.47 10.13 14.74
CA GLY A 82 -7.26 9.43 15.19
C GLY A 82 -7.13 7.98 14.69
N ASP A 83 -8.09 7.51 13.91
CA ASP A 83 -8.03 6.20 13.26
C ASP A 83 -6.93 6.15 12.18
N ALA A 84 -6.54 4.95 11.78
CA ALA A 84 -5.61 4.74 10.68
C ALA A 84 -5.94 3.50 9.86
N LEU A 85 -5.66 3.57 8.56
CA LEU A 85 -5.62 2.42 7.66
C LEU A 85 -4.17 2.01 7.37
N TYR A 86 -4.01 0.72 7.15
CA TYR A 86 -2.75 0.12 6.78
C TYR A 86 -2.95 -0.76 5.55
N LEU A 87 -2.01 -0.66 4.62
CA LEU A 87 -1.82 -1.64 3.56
C LEU A 87 -0.48 -2.34 3.82
N TRP A 88 -0.54 -3.61 4.19
CA TRP A 88 0.63 -4.48 4.24
C TRP A 88 0.76 -5.25 2.94
N VAL A 89 2.00 -5.32 2.47
CA VAL A 89 2.42 -6.22 1.40
C VAL A 89 3.25 -7.30 2.06
N ILE A 90 2.84 -8.55 1.88
CA ILE A 90 3.42 -9.70 2.56
C ILE A 90 3.76 -10.79 1.55
N ASP A 91 4.61 -11.73 1.94
CA ASP A 91 4.85 -12.95 1.16
C ASP A 91 3.87 -14.08 1.52
N VAL A 92 4.07 -15.25 0.90
CA VAL A 92 3.26 -16.46 1.12
C VAL A 92 3.34 -17.01 2.53
N GLU A 93 4.40 -16.69 3.27
CA GLU A 93 4.60 -17.11 4.66
C GLU A 93 3.98 -16.11 5.65
N GLY A 94 3.47 -14.98 5.14
CA GLY A 94 2.87 -13.91 5.93
C GLY A 94 3.90 -12.93 6.50
N ARG A 95 5.13 -12.91 5.98
CA ARG A 95 6.16 -11.97 6.44
C ARG A 95 5.96 -10.61 5.78
N ASP A 96 6.11 -9.55 6.57
CA ASP A 96 5.98 -8.18 6.09
C ASP A 96 7.13 -7.81 5.13
N LEU A 97 6.75 -7.48 3.89
CA LEU A 97 7.67 -7.01 2.86
C LEU A 97 7.69 -5.47 2.80
N ALA A 98 6.52 -4.85 2.87
CA ALA A 98 6.34 -3.40 2.93
C ALA A 98 5.02 -3.02 3.62
N VAL A 99 4.94 -1.80 4.13
CA VAL A 99 3.72 -1.28 4.75
C VAL A 99 3.52 0.19 4.40
N SER A 100 2.29 0.57 4.09
CA SER A 100 1.85 1.96 4.05
C SER A 100 0.82 2.21 5.13
N LYS A 101 0.96 3.33 5.85
CA LYS A 101 -0.02 3.84 6.81
C LYS A 101 -0.66 5.11 6.26
N ILE A 102 -1.99 5.18 6.36
CA ILE A 102 -2.81 6.36 6.10
C ILE A 102 -3.45 6.79 7.42
N ASP A 103 -3.08 7.99 7.88
CA ASP A 103 -3.58 8.61 9.10
C ASP A 103 -3.71 10.13 8.90
N GLU A 104 -4.02 10.86 9.98
CA GLU A 104 -4.12 12.33 9.99
C GLU A 104 -2.91 13.05 9.40
N THR A 105 -1.70 12.48 9.49
CA THR A 105 -0.48 13.14 9.00
C THR A 105 -0.41 13.17 7.48
N LYS A 106 -1.12 12.25 6.83
CA LYS A 106 -1.28 12.19 5.37
C LYS A 106 -2.52 12.93 4.88
N TRP A 107 -3.24 13.61 5.77
CA TRP A 107 -4.36 14.45 5.39
C TRP A 107 -3.88 15.57 4.43
N PRO A 108 -4.57 15.82 3.31
CA PRO A 108 -4.17 16.86 2.38
C PRO A 108 -4.21 18.23 3.08
N ARG A 109 -3.06 18.92 3.13
CA ARG A 109 -2.94 20.25 3.76
C ARG A 109 -3.75 21.34 3.06
N ASP A 110 -4.03 21.13 1.78
CA ASP A 110 -4.71 22.04 0.86
C ASP A 110 -6.17 21.65 0.61
N ALA A 111 -6.66 20.56 1.21
CA ALA A 111 -8.06 20.21 1.07
C ALA A 111 -8.93 21.23 1.80
N ASN A 112 -9.71 21.97 1.01
CA ASN A 112 -10.80 22.76 1.54
C ASN A 112 -11.82 21.78 2.15
N PRO A 113 -12.38 22.02 3.36
CA PRO A 113 -13.34 21.14 4.05
C PRO A 113 -14.58 20.72 3.27
N THR A 114 -14.75 21.17 2.02
CA THR A 114 -15.86 20.81 1.12
C THR A 114 -15.45 19.90 -0.04
N THR A 115 -14.23 19.38 -0.07
CA THR A 115 -13.69 18.67 -1.25
C THR A 115 -13.46 17.18 -1.01
N VAL A 116 -13.77 16.37 -2.02
CA VAL A 116 -13.32 14.99 -2.11
C VAL A 116 -12.10 14.95 -3.01
N GLN A 117 -10.97 14.47 -2.51
CA GLN A 117 -9.72 14.38 -3.27
C GLN A 117 -9.25 12.93 -3.37
N THR A 118 -8.92 12.47 -4.57
CA THR A 118 -8.27 11.16 -4.76
C THR A 118 -6.78 11.36 -4.97
N LYS A 119 -5.95 10.58 -4.25
CA LYS A 119 -4.49 10.52 -4.47
C LYS A 119 -4.08 9.07 -4.73
N SER A 120 -3.24 8.87 -5.74
CA SER A 120 -2.63 7.57 -6.02
C SER A 120 -1.25 7.48 -5.38
N TYR A 121 -0.92 6.29 -4.86
CA TYR A 121 0.35 5.98 -4.23
C TYR A 121 0.91 4.68 -4.79
N TRP A 122 2.23 4.53 -4.68
CA TRP A 122 2.95 3.32 -4.97
C TRP A 122 3.66 2.84 -3.69
N LEU A 123 3.47 1.57 -3.36
CA LEU A 123 4.19 0.88 -2.30
C LEU A 123 5.15 -0.11 -2.94
N ASN A 124 6.43 0.26 -2.98
CA ASN A 124 7.50 -0.55 -3.56
C ASN A 124 8.04 -1.52 -2.52
N VAL A 125 8.32 -2.74 -2.94
CA VAL A 125 9.01 -3.76 -2.15
C VAL A 125 10.44 -3.85 -2.64
N SER A 126 11.41 -3.77 -1.73
CA SER A 126 12.82 -3.94 -2.09
C SER A 126 13.09 -5.38 -2.54
N PRO A 127 13.83 -5.61 -3.65
CA PRO A 127 14.22 -6.94 -4.11
C PRO A 127 14.89 -7.80 -3.03
N GLU A 128 15.65 -7.18 -2.12
CA GLU A 128 16.34 -7.84 -1.01
C GLU A 128 15.37 -8.57 -0.05
N ARG A 129 14.11 -8.13 0.03
CA ARG A 129 13.08 -8.76 0.87
C ARG A 129 12.68 -10.14 0.36
N PHE A 130 12.97 -10.45 -0.90
CA PHE A 130 12.70 -11.75 -1.51
C PHE A 130 13.91 -12.70 -1.50
N ALA A 131 15.10 -12.22 -1.13
CA ALA A 131 16.34 -13.00 -1.24
C ALA A 131 16.46 -14.16 -0.24
N GLY A 132 15.51 -14.32 0.70
CA GLY A 132 15.60 -15.30 1.78
C GLY A 132 16.69 -14.96 2.80
N PRO A 133 16.66 -15.56 4.01
CA PRO A 133 17.81 -15.55 4.91
C PRO A 133 18.98 -16.38 4.39
#